data_AF-A0A6A4HLN5-F1
#
_entry.id   AF-A0A6A4HLN5-F1
#
_cell.length_a   1.000
_cell.length_b   1.000
_cell.length_c   1.000
_cell.angle_alpha   90.00
_cell.angle_beta   90.00
_cell.angle_gamma   90.00
#
_symmetry.space_group_name_H-M   'P 1'
#
loop_
_entity.id
_entity.type
_entity.pdbx_description
1 polymer ?
#
loop_
_entity_poly.entity_id
_entity_poly.type
_entity_poly.pdbx_seq_one_letter_code
_entity_poly.pdbx_strand_id
1 'polypeptide(L)'
;VTHRIGEELEDDCLVPAFKQSSIRVMVWGCIMKGKKGPLVVLEYPGGKEGGMNAKRYQEQVLEGALRQFYTAMESERGTVQYQQDNAPSH
;
A
#
# COMPACT_ATOMS: atom_id res chain seq x y z
N VAL A 1 -22.62 -6.53 13.92
CA VAL A 1 -22.35 -7.94 13.59
C VAL A 1 -23.52 -8.45 12.77
N THR A 2 -23.29 -8.85 11.53
CA THR A 2 -24.34 -9.37 10.64
C THR A 2 -24.30 -10.90 10.68
N HIS A 3 -25.40 -11.54 11.04
CA HIS A 3 -25.54 -13.00 11.10
C HIS A 3 -26.58 -13.46 10.07
N ARG A 4 -26.28 -14.49 9.27
CA ARG A 4 -27.21 -15.05 8.29
C ARG A 4 -28.12 -16.08 8.96
N ILE A 5 -29.29 -16.32 8.38
CA ILE A 5 -30.24 -17.33 8.89
C ILE A 5 -29.58 -18.72 8.78
N GLY A 6 -29.40 -19.39 9.92
CA GLY A 6 -28.81 -20.73 10.01
C GLY A 6 -27.32 -20.78 10.32
N GLU A 7 -26.65 -19.63 10.47
CA GLU A 7 -25.32 -19.62 11.11
C GLU A 7 -25.47 -19.94 12.61
N GLU A 8 -24.45 -20.59 13.19
CA GLU A 8 -24.41 -20.90 14.62
C GLU A 8 -23.84 -19.68 15.36
N LEU A 9 -24.51 -19.25 16.43
CA LEU A 9 -24.05 -18.13 17.23
C LEU A 9 -22.90 -18.60 18.13
N GLU A 10 -21.68 -18.24 17.76
CA GLU A 10 -20.49 -18.52 18.56
C GLU A 10 -20.08 -17.28 19.35
N ASP A 11 -20.26 -17.33 20.68
CA ASP A 11 -20.05 -16.18 21.57
C ASP A 11 -18.61 -15.62 21.50
N ASP A 12 -17.62 -16.48 21.22
CA ASP A 12 -16.21 -16.09 21.02
C ASP A 12 -16.00 -15.18 19.79
N CYS A 13 -16.93 -15.18 18.83
CA CYS A 13 -16.92 -14.33 17.65
C CYS A 13 -17.60 -12.97 17.88
N LEU A 14 -18.14 -12.71 19.08
CA LEU A 14 -18.77 -11.43 19.46
C LEU A 14 -17.79 -10.48 20.17
N VAL A 15 -16.63 -10.99 20.61
CA VAL A 15 -15.58 -10.17 21.22
C VAL A 15 -14.79 -9.46 20.11
N PRO A 16 -14.64 -8.12 20.16
CA PRO A 16 -13.74 -7.41 19.27
C PRO A 16 -12.31 -7.96 19.40
N ALA A 17 -11.93 -8.83 18.47
CA ALA A 17 -10.60 -9.42 18.42
C ALA A 17 -9.81 -8.80 17.27
N PHE A 18 -8.55 -8.47 17.53
CA PHE A 18 -7.62 -8.13 16.46
C PHE A 18 -7.27 -9.41 15.69
N LYS A 19 -8.05 -9.72 14.67
CA LYS A 19 -7.82 -10.88 13.80
C LYS A 19 -6.81 -10.49 12.72
N GLN A 20 -5.54 -10.68 13.01
CA GLN A 20 -4.47 -10.46 12.04
C GLN A 20 -4.17 -11.76 11.30
N SER A 21 -4.46 -11.79 10.00
CA SER A 21 -3.95 -12.84 9.12
C SER A 21 -2.43 -12.86 9.15
N SER A 22 -1.83 -14.06 9.12
CA SER A 22 -0.38 -14.23 8.97
C SER A 22 0.13 -13.76 7.60
N ILE A 23 -0.76 -13.67 6.61
CA ILE A 23 -0.46 -13.17 5.27
C ILE A 23 -0.68 -11.65 5.27
N ARG A 24 0.40 -10.90 5.04
CA ARG A 24 0.37 -9.44 4.87
C ARG A 24 0.86 -9.10 3.47
N VAL A 25 0.06 -8.35 2.71
CA VAL A 25 0.47 -7.79 1.43
C VAL A 25 0.58 -6.28 1.63
N MET A 26 1.74 -5.72 1.34
CA MET A 26 1.93 -4.28 1.27
C MET A 26 1.83 -3.86 -0.18
N VAL A 27 1.02 -2.84 -0.46
CA VAL A 27 0.80 -2.34 -1.82
C VAL A 27 1.12 -0.86 -1.81
N TRP A 28 1.81 -0.39 -2.85
CA TRP A 28 1.97 1.03 -3.13
C TRP A 28 1.21 1.37 -4.41
N GLY A 29 0.61 2.55 -4.46
CA GLY A 29 0.08 3.08 -5.69
C GLY A 29 -0.06 4.58 -5.65
N CYS A 30 -0.19 5.18 -6.82
CA CYS A 30 -0.43 6.62 -6.96
C CYS A 30 -1.56 6.91 -7.94
N ILE A 31 -2.13 8.10 -7.80
CA ILE A 31 -3.19 8.60 -8.68
C ILE A 31 -2.94 10.06 -9.00
N MET A 32 -3.46 10.49 -10.14
CA MET A 32 -3.50 11.89 -10.55
C MET A 32 -4.89 12.20 -11.09
N LYS A 33 -5.28 13.48 -11.13
CA LYS A 33 -6.53 13.93 -11.76
C LYS A 33 -6.70 13.31 -13.15
N GLY A 34 -7.71 12.44 -13.29
CA GLY A 34 -8.07 11.76 -14.53
C GLY A 34 -7.15 10.60 -14.95
N LYS A 35 -6.19 10.17 -14.11
CA LYS A 35 -5.29 9.07 -14.42
C LYS A 35 -5.00 8.19 -13.20
N LYS A 36 -5.10 6.88 -13.40
CA LYS A 36 -4.58 5.89 -12.45
C LYS A 36 -3.09 5.72 -12.71
N GLY A 37 -2.29 5.80 -11.65
CA GLY A 37 -0.89 5.43 -11.71
C GLY A 37 -0.69 3.93 -11.47
N PRO A 38 0.56 3.51 -11.30
CA PRO A 38 0.90 2.14 -10.94
C PRO A 38 0.25 1.72 -9.61
N LEU A 39 -0.03 0.43 -9.51
CA LEU A 39 -0.39 -0.25 -8.27
C LEU A 39 0.48 -1.51 -8.19
N VAL A 40 1.43 -1.53 -7.25
CA VAL A 40 2.45 -2.56 -7.15
C VAL A 40 2.44 -3.20 -5.77
N VAL A 41 2.63 -4.51 -5.72
CA VAL A 41 2.91 -5.22 -4.48
C VAL A 41 4.37 -4.98 -4.12
N LEU A 42 4.62 -4.51 -2.90
CA LEU A 42 5.96 -4.26 -2.41
C LEU A 42 6.53 -5.52 -1.78
N GLU A 43 7.80 -5.79 -2.07
CA GLU A 43 8.54 -6.85 -1.41
C GLU A 43 8.79 -6.47 0.05
N TYR A 44 8.09 -7.17 0.93
CA TYR A 44 8.11 -6.97 2.37
C TYR A 44 8.55 -8.28 3.05
N PRO A 45 9.82 -8.43 3.45
CA PRO A 45 10.29 -9.65 4.12
C PRO A 45 9.70 -9.80 5.53
N GLY A 46 9.34 -8.69 6.18
CA GLY A 46 8.79 -8.69 7.53
C GLY A 46 9.75 -9.27 8.59
N GLY A 47 9.26 -9.36 9.83
CA GLY A 47 10.03 -9.96 10.93
C GLY A 47 11.27 -9.16 11.34
N LYS A 48 12.33 -9.87 11.76
CA LYS A 48 13.61 -9.28 12.25
C LYS A 48 14.41 -8.56 11.15
N GLU A 49 14.14 -8.86 9.88
CA GLU A 49 14.81 -8.24 8.72
C GLU A 49 14.30 -6.84 8.38
N GLY A 50 13.33 -6.34 9.15
CA GLY A 50 12.87 -4.95 9.14
C GLY A 50 11.68 -4.69 8.22
N GLY A 51 11.02 -3.57 8.46
CA GLY A 51 9.90 -3.08 7.66
C GLY A 51 10.33 -2.26 6.45
N MET A 52 9.39 -1.49 5.89
CA MET A 52 9.70 -0.48 4.88
C MET A 52 10.73 0.52 5.43
N ASN A 53 11.76 0.81 4.63
CA ASN A 53 12.80 1.79 4.94
C ASN A 53 13.08 2.66 3.72
N ALA A 54 13.85 3.74 3.89
CA ALA A 54 14.11 4.70 2.83
C ALA A 54 14.76 4.07 1.59
N LYS A 55 15.69 3.12 1.76
CA LYS A 55 16.34 2.45 0.63
C LYS A 55 15.34 1.61 -0.18
N ARG A 56 14.53 0.78 0.49
CA ARG A 56 13.49 -0.01 -0.18
C ARG A 56 12.44 0.88 -0.85
N TYR A 57 12.10 2.00 -0.23
CA TYR A 57 11.20 2.99 -0.82
C TYR A 57 11.78 3.60 -2.09
N GLN A 58 13.04 4.03 -2.07
CA GLN A 58 13.73 4.54 -3.25
C GLN A 58 13.75 3.50 -4.38
N GLU A 59 14.19 2.28 -4.11
CA GLU A 59 14.35 1.22 -5.11
C GLU A 59 13.00 0.75 -5.69
N GLN A 60 12.04 0.40 -4.83
CA GLN A 60 10.78 -0.21 -5.28
C GLN A 60 9.74 0.82 -5.73
N VAL A 61 9.67 1.97 -5.04
CA VAL A 61 8.64 2.98 -5.28
C VAL A 61 9.16 4.07 -6.21
N LEU A 62 10.18 4.83 -5.82
CA LEU A 62 10.57 6.03 -6.56
C LEU A 62 11.20 5.67 -7.91
N GLU A 63 12.24 4.83 -7.89
CA GLU A 63 12.97 4.41 -9.09
C GLU A 63 12.25 3.30 -9.85
N GLY A 64 11.57 2.41 -9.13
CA GLY A 64 10.81 1.29 -9.68
C GLY A 64 9.48 1.72 -10.30
N ALA A 65 8.45 1.83 -9.47
CA ALA A 65 7.08 2.04 -9.97
C ALA A 65 6.80 3.47 -10.46
N LEU A 66 7.20 4.48 -9.69
CA LEU A 66 6.81 5.88 -9.90
C LEU A 66 7.51 6.51 -11.10
N ARG A 67 8.82 6.27 -11.29
CA ARG A 67 9.68 7.00 -12.23
C ARG A 67 9.08 7.11 -13.63
N GLN A 68 8.69 6.00 -14.23
CA GLN A 68 8.15 5.98 -15.59
C GLN A 68 6.83 6.75 -15.69
N PHE A 69 5.94 6.57 -14.71
CA PHE A 69 4.67 7.28 -14.66
C PHE A 69 4.88 8.79 -14.49
N TYR A 70 5.75 9.18 -13.56
CA TYR A 70 6.06 10.58 -13.29
C TYR A 70 6.65 11.28 -14.52
N THR A 71 7.66 10.69 -15.18
CA THR A 71 8.23 11.23 -16.42
C THR A 71 7.19 11.35 -17.54
N ALA A 72 6.30 10.36 -17.68
CA ALA A 72 5.22 10.44 -18.66
C ALA A 72 4.23 11.56 -18.34
N MET A 73 3.88 11.76 -17.06
CA MET A 73 2.99 12.85 -16.66
C MET A 73 3.64 14.22 -16.81
N GLU A 74 4.94 14.33 -16.55
CA GLU A 74 5.67 15.59 -16.78
C GLU A 74 5.73 15.94 -18.27
N SER A 75 5.99 14.95 -19.12
CA SER A 75 5.98 15.17 -20.57
C SER A 75 4.60 15.58 -21.11
N GLU A 76 3.52 15.07 -20.52
CA GLU A 76 2.15 15.39 -20.94
C GLU A 76 1.65 16.73 -20.40
N ARG A 77 2.00 17.07 -19.16
CA ARG A 77 1.34 18.14 -18.39
C ARG A 77 2.27 19.26 -17.95
N GLY A 78 3.56 19.15 -18.23
CA GLY A 78 4.58 20.06 -17.72
C GLY A 78 4.94 19.72 -16.28
N THR A 79 5.03 20.72 -15.40
CA THR A 79 5.43 20.47 -14.01
C THR A 79 4.37 19.64 -13.26
N VAL A 80 4.81 18.52 -12.68
CA VAL A 80 3.99 17.67 -11.81
C VAL A 80 4.46 17.83 -10.37
N GLN A 81 3.53 17.79 -9.41
CA GLN A 81 3.86 17.76 -7.99
C GLN A 81 3.70 16.34 -7.46
N TYR A 82 4.71 15.89 -6.72
CA TYR A 82 4.67 14.65 -5.98
C TYR A 82 4.25 14.92 -4.53
N GLN A 83 3.32 14.12 -4.01
CA GLN A 83 2.84 14.21 -2.64
C GLN A 83 2.83 12.83 -2.01
N GLN A 84 3.31 12.78 -0.77
CA GLN A 84 3.32 11.60 0.10
C GLN A 84 3.08 12.06 1.54
N ASP A 85 2.81 11.12 2.45
CA ASP A 85 2.76 11.42 3.89
C ASP A 85 4.17 11.60 4.48
N ASN A 86 4.28 11.79 5.80
CA ASN A 86 5.57 11.96 6.49
C ASN A 86 6.06 10.67 7.18
N ALA A 87 5.80 9.50 6.60
CA ALA A 87 6.31 8.25 7.13
C ALA A 87 7.86 8.27 7.21
N PRO A 88 8.48 7.62 8.21
CA PRO A 88 9.94 7.65 8.36
C PRO A 88 10.75 7.11 7.18
N SER A 89 10.12 6.36 6.28
CA SER A 89 10.76 5.84 5.06
C SER A 89 10.75 6.82 3.88
N HIS A 90 10.08 7.96 4.00
CA HIS A 90 9.90 8.94 2.93
C HIS A 90 11.02 9.97 2.80
#